data_AF-A0A7C3F590-F1
#
_entry.id   AF-A0A7C3F590-F1
#
_cell.length_a   1.000
_cell.length_b   1.000
_cell.length_c   1.000
_cell.angle_alpha   90.00
_cell.angle_beta   90.00
_cell.angle_gamma   90.00
#
_symmetry.space_group_name_H-M   'P 1'
#
loop_
_entity.id
_entity.type
_entity.pdbx_description
1 polymer ?
#
loop_
_entity_poly.entity_id
_entity_poly.type
_entity_poly.pdbx_seq_one_letter_code
_entity_poly.pdbx_strand_id
1 'polypeptide(L)'
;AGDLVYGGPPPGYSPPQLDDPTLYPVRFPTPLTITGTFVFEVVQSPETSLRADAGLLPMIARAGPGDRVLVEQLYEHHHWGPVDSTPEADPNLRLEAYLAAARRGARVRILLDSFFDDPHNPRSNLATIAYLNEIARREGLDLEARRGNPTYLGIHNKMVLVESDGQGWVHVGSINGSEGSAKVNRELALQVRSTVAYGWLAAMFWQDWAAAEPWLPE
;
A
#
# COMPACT_ATOMS: atom_id res chain seq x y z
N ALA A 1 13.71 -19.55 31.95
CA ALA A 1 14.66 -18.48 32.32
C ALA A 1 14.35 -17.27 31.45
N GLY A 2 14.33 -16.07 32.02
CA GLY A 2 14.00 -14.85 31.28
C GLY A 2 15.10 -14.42 30.32
N ASP A 3 14.79 -13.40 29.52
CA ASP A 3 15.78 -12.76 28.66
C ASP A 3 16.90 -12.15 29.51
N LEU A 4 18.14 -12.21 29.03
CA LEU A 4 19.31 -11.76 29.79
C LEU A 4 19.40 -10.23 29.93
N VAL A 5 18.70 -9.48 29.06
CA VAL A 5 18.64 -8.02 29.06
C VAL A 5 17.35 -7.52 29.71
N TYR A 6 16.22 -8.14 29.40
CA TYR A 6 14.89 -7.67 29.81
C TYR A 6 14.28 -8.45 30.98
N GLY A 7 14.93 -9.52 31.43
CA GLY A 7 14.46 -10.36 32.53
C GLY A 7 13.32 -11.29 32.13
N GLY A 8 12.80 -12.02 33.12
CA GLY A 8 11.56 -12.78 32.97
C GLY A 8 10.36 -11.89 33.30
N PRO A 9 9.15 -12.24 32.81
CA PRO A 9 7.95 -11.57 33.26
C PRO A 9 7.82 -11.70 34.80
N PRO A 10 7.19 -10.73 35.49
CA PRO A 10 7.07 -10.76 36.94
C PRO A 10 6.43 -12.07 37.44
N PRO A 11 6.81 -12.58 38.63
CA PRO A 11 6.15 -13.74 39.22
C PRO A 11 4.63 -13.55 39.29
N GLY A 12 3.87 -14.49 38.74
CA GLY A 12 2.41 -14.41 38.68
C GLY A 12 1.85 -13.72 37.42
N TYR A 13 2.70 -13.25 36.50
CA TYR A 13 2.24 -12.81 35.19
C TYR A 13 1.58 -13.97 34.44
N SER A 14 0.32 -13.78 34.08
CA SER A 14 -0.37 -14.56 33.06
C SER A 14 -0.71 -13.58 31.94
N PRO A 15 -0.47 -13.91 30.65
CA PRO A 15 -1.01 -13.12 29.57
C PRO A 15 -2.52 -12.95 29.80
N PRO A 16 -3.08 -11.73 29.66
CA PRO A 16 -4.51 -11.54 29.82
C PRO A 16 -5.27 -12.52 28.92
N GLN A 17 -6.31 -13.17 29.44
CA GLN A 17 -7.23 -13.91 28.58
C GLN A 17 -7.90 -12.90 27.66
N LEU A 18 -7.72 -13.15 26.37
CA LEU A 18 -8.19 -12.30 25.30
C LEU A 18 -9.70 -12.50 25.10
N ASP A 19 -10.50 -11.91 25.98
CA ASP A 19 -11.94 -11.77 25.82
C ASP A 19 -12.23 -10.36 25.26
N ASP A 20 -11.80 -10.06 24.03
CA ASP A 20 -12.01 -8.73 23.45
C ASP A 20 -12.43 -8.79 21.97
N PRO A 21 -13.61 -8.22 21.59
CA PRO A 21 -13.98 -7.99 20.19
C PRO A 21 -13.03 -7.03 19.42
N THR A 22 -12.03 -6.42 20.06
CA THR A 22 -10.95 -5.64 19.38
C THR A 22 -9.91 -6.50 18.67
N LEU A 23 -9.91 -7.83 18.87
CA LEU A 23 -8.94 -8.70 18.24
C LEU A 23 -9.38 -9.02 16.82
N TYR A 24 -8.65 -8.49 15.86
CA TYR A 24 -8.76 -8.92 14.47
C TYR A 24 -8.73 -10.46 14.39
N PRO A 25 -9.78 -11.12 13.86
CA PRO A 25 -9.77 -12.56 13.69
C PRO A 25 -8.73 -12.91 12.63
N VAL A 26 -7.77 -13.77 12.97
CA VAL A 26 -6.69 -14.17 12.06
C VAL A 26 -7.28 -14.83 10.81
N ARG A 27 -7.20 -14.14 9.66
CA ARG A 27 -7.77 -14.62 8.38
C ARG A 27 -6.80 -15.41 7.52
N PHE A 28 -5.50 -15.16 7.68
CA PHE A 28 -4.42 -15.82 6.94
C PHE A 28 -3.47 -16.55 7.91
N PRO A 29 -3.94 -17.62 8.59
CA PRO A 29 -3.17 -18.28 9.66
C PRO A 29 -1.99 -19.11 9.14
N THR A 30 -2.00 -19.48 7.85
CA THR A 30 -0.96 -20.28 7.23
C THR A 30 -0.10 -19.38 6.34
N PRO A 31 1.21 -19.28 6.59
CA PRO A 31 2.11 -18.56 5.68
C PRO A 31 2.10 -19.19 4.29
N LEU A 32 2.16 -18.34 3.27
CA LEU A 32 2.41 -18.79 1.91
C LEU A 32 3.88 -19.18 1.76
N THR A 33 4.15 -20.43 1.37
CA THR A 33 5.49 -20.91 1.03
C THR A 33 5.53 -21.34 -0.43
N ILE A 34 6.44 -20.76 -1.21
CA ILE A 34 6.63 -21.09 -2.63
C ILE A 34 8.13 -21.27 -2.87
N THR A 35 8.50 -22.33 -3.58
CA THR A 35 9.87 -22.59 -4.03
C THR A 35 9.92 -22.62 -5.55
N GLY A 36 10.92 -21.97 -6.14
CA GLY A 36 11.08 -21.93 -7.59
C GLY A 36 12.15 -20.94 -8.03
N THR A 37 12.26 -20.75 -9.34
CA THR A 37 13.08 -19.69 -9.94
C THR A 37 12.20 -18.51 -10.27
N PHE A 38 12.49 -17.35 -9.68
CA PHE A 38 11.70 -16.14 -9.83
C PHE A 38 12.51 -15.03 -10.50
N VAL A 39 11.83 -14.19 -11.28
CA VAL A 39 12.35 -12.86 -11.59
C VAL A 39 12.07 -11.99 -10.36
N PHE A 40 13.13 -11.47 -9.76
CA PHE A 40 13.01 -10.58 -8.62
C PHE A 40 13.93 -9.37 -8.77
N GLU A 41 13.54 -8.28 -8.12
CA GLU A 41 14.27 -7.03 -8.04
C GLU A 41 14.26 -6.53 -6.60
N VAL A 42 15.40 -6.02 -6.13
CA VAL A 42 15.50 -5.37 -4.82
C VAL A 42 15.48 -3.88 -5.05
N VAL A 43 14.43 -3.23 -4.58
CA VAL A 43 14.26 -1.78 -4.65
C VAL A 43 14.74 -1.17 -3.36
N GLN A 44 15.46 -0.05 -3.43
CA GLN A 44 16.03 0.61 -2.28
C GLN A 44 15.83 2.13 -2.39
N SER A 45 15.47 2.79 -1.30
CA SER A 45 15.46 4.27 -1.24
C SER A 45 16.65 4.80 -0.45
N PRO A 46 17.42 5.77 -0.94
CA PRO A 46 17.09 6.66 -2.06
C PRO A 46 17.64 6.28 -3.44
N GLU A 47 18.16 5.07 -3.64
CA GLU A 47 18.93 4.72 -4.84
C GLU A 47 18.06 4.37 -6.06
N THR A 48 17.11 3.44 -5.92
CA THR A 48 16.38 2.84 -7.05
C THR A 48 14.87 3.04 -7.02
N SER A 49 14.29 3.45 -5.89
CA SER A 49 12.84 3.55 -5.71
C SER A 49 12.12 4.56 -6.62
N LEU A 50 12.84 5.57 -7.13
CA LEU A 50 12.32 6.59 -8.05
C LEU A 50 12.94 6.54 -9.45
N ARG A 51 13.69 5.48 -9.79
CA ARG A 51 14.24 5.35 -11.14
C ARG A 51 13.12 5.15 -12.16
N ALA A 52 13.29 5.74 -13.34
CA ALA A 52 12.32 5.60 -14.43
C ALA A 52 12.43 4.22 -15.13
N ASP A 53 13.58 3.56 -15.02
CA ASP A 53 13.93 2.31 -15.69
C ASP A 53 13.97 1.08 -14.75
N ALA A 54 13.80 1.29 -13.44
CA ALA A 54 13.85 0.26 -12.42
C ALA A 54 12.82 0.53 -11.32
N GLY A 55 12.49 -0.50 -10.53
CA GLY A 55 11.66 -0.34 -9.35
C GLY A 55 10.14 -0.25 -9.60
N LEU A 56 9.46 0.52 -8.74
CA LEU A 56 8.00 0.53 -8.68
C LEU A 56 7.35 1.20 -9.89
N LEU A 57 7.87 2.34 -10.33
CA LEU A 57 7.27 3.13 -11.41
C LEU A 57 7.15 2.33 -12.73
N PRO A 58 8.22 1.68 -13.24
CA PRO A 58 8.08 0.84 -14.43
C PRO A 58 7.24 -0.43 -14.17
N MET A 59 7.19 -0.96 -12.94
CA MET A 59 6.27 -2.07 -12.60
C MET A 59 4.81 -1.67 -12.80
N ILE A 60 4.40 -0.51 -12.30
CA ILE A 60 3.05 0.04 -12.52
C ILE A 60 2.82 0.36 -14.00
N ALA A 61 3.85 0.85 -14.70
CA ALA A 61 3.78 1.22 -16.11
C ALA A 61 3.36 0.06 -17.05
N ARG A 62 3.51 -1.20 -16.62
CA ARG A 62 3.07 -2.39 -17.36
C ARG A 62 1.55 -2.44 -17.52
N ALA A 63 0.80 -2.00 -16.51
CA ALA A 63 -0.65 -2.15 -16.49
C ALA A 63 -1.34 -1.28 -17.55
N GLY A 64 -2.20 -1.89 -18.36
CA GLY A 64 -3.05 -1.26 -19.38
C GLY A 64 -4.51 -1.79 -19.37
N PRO A 65 -5.22 -1.80 -20.52
CA PRO A 65 -6.62 -2.25 -20.59
C PRO A 65 -6.81 -3.67 -20.08
N GLY A 66 -7.68 -3.86 -19.09
CA GLY A 66 -7.99 -5.18 -18.51
C GLY A 66 -7.02 -5.64 -17.41
N ASP A 67 -5.93 -4.92 -17.20
CA ASP A 67 -4.95 -5.16 -16.14
C ASP A 67 -5.39 -4.55 -14.80
N ARG A 68 -4.69 -4.89 -13.72
CA ARG A 68 -5.03 -4.46 -12.36
C ARG A 68 -3.82 -3.92 -11.60
N VAL A 69 -4.04 -2.82 -10.87
CA VAL A 69 -3.11 -2.29 -9.88
C VAL A 69 -3.83 -2.20 -8.53
N LEU A 70 -3.31 -2.90 -7.52
CA LEU A 70 -3.84 -2.88 -6.15
C LEU A 70 -2.79 -2.28 -5.23
N VAL A 71 -3.15 -1.27 -4.44
CA VAL A 71 -2.24 -0.52 -3.58
C VAL A 71 -2.79 -0.52 -2.18
N GLU A 72 -2.02 -0.99 -1.21
CA GLU A 72 -2.37 -0.90 0.20
C GLU A 72 -1.21 -0.30 0.98
N GLN A 73 -1.47 0.86 1.59
CA GLN A 73 -0.43 1.69 2.19
C GLN A 73 -0.89 2.28 3.51
N LEU A 74 0.06 2.45 4.43
CA LEU A 74 -0.13 3.28 5.60
C LEU A 74 -0.52 4.71 5.20
N TYR A 75 0.18 5.30 4.23
CA TYR A 75 -0.23 6.56 3.66
C TYR A 75 0.35 6.78 2.26
N GLU A 76 -0.32 7.63 1.49
CA GLU A 76 0.18 8.27 0.27
C GLU A 76 -0.24 9.75 0.34
N HIS A 77 0.68 10.68 0.08
CA HIS A 77 0.31 12.11 0.02
C HIS A 77 -0.03 12.51 -1.42
N HIS A 78 -1.12 13.24 -1.64
CA HIS A 78 -1.50 13.74 -2.97
C HIS A 78 -0.44 14.63 -3.63
N HIS A 79 0.43 15.24 -2.83
CA HIS A 79 1.66 15.89 -3.29
C HIS A 79 2.77 15.73 -2.24
N TRP A 80 4.01 15.95 -2.69
CA TRP A 80 5.21 16.02 -1.87
C TRP A 80 5.54 17.48 -1.53
N GLY A 81 6.75 17.75 -1.01
CA GLY A 81 7.18 19.11 -0.70
C GLY A 81 6.51 19.72 0.54
N PRO A 82 6.45 21.06 0.62
CA PRO A 82 5.77 21.79 1.71
C PRO A 82 4.27 21.51 1.81
N VAL A 83 3.67 21.83 2.96
CA VAL A 83 2.23 21.59 3.23
C VAL A 83 1.30 22.44 2.34
N ASP A 84 1.75 23.61 1.91
CA ASP A 84 1.03 24.56 1.06
C ASP A 84 1.33 24.39 -0.44
N SER A 85 2.03 23.31 -0.81
CA SER A 85 2.29 22.97 -2.21
C SER A 85 1.09 22.29 -2.88
N THR A 86 1.24 21.91 -4.15
CA THR A 86 0.20 21.26 -4.95
C THR A 86 0.75 20.06 -5.71
N PRO A 87 -0.13 19.14 -6.18
CA PRO A 87 0.28 18.02 -7.03
C PRO A 87 1.01 18.45 -8.32
N GLU A 88 0.72 19.64 -8.85
CA GLU A 88 1.38 20.17 -10.05
C GLU A 88 2.80 20.68 -9.78
N ALA A 89 3.02 21.29 -8.60
CA ALA A 89 4.30 21.87 -8.23
C ALA A 89 5.26 20.80 -7.67
N ASP A 90 4.76 19.96 -6.77
CA ASP A 90 5.54 18.91 -6.09
C ASP A 90 4.82 17.55 -6.21
N PRO A 91 4.80 16.92 -7.40
CA PRO A 91 4.04 15.69 -7.61
C PRO A 91 4.55 14.53 -6.75
N ASN A 92 3.60 13.75 -6.21
CA ASN A 92 3.91 12.40 -5.76
C ASN A 92 3.99 11.46 -6.97
N LEU A 93 5.21 11.08 -7.37
CA LEU A 93 5.46 10.27 -8.55
C LEU A 93 4.78 8.88 -8.50
N ARG A 94 4.46 8.37 -7.31
CA ARG A 94 3.72 7.10 -7.16
C ARG A 94 2.25 7.28 -7.54
N LEU A 95 1.61 8.37 -7.09
CA LEU A 95 0.23 8.66 -7.46
C LEU A 95 0.09 8.99 -8.94
N GLU A 96 1.07 9.72 -9.51
CA GLU A 96 1.12 9.95 -10.95
C GLU A 96 1.20 8.63 -11.73
N ALA A 97 1.97 7.65 -11.25
CA ALA A 97 2.03 6.33 -11.86
C ALA A 97 0.69 5.57 -11.78
N TYR A 98 -0.01 5.64 -10.64
CA TYR A 98 -1.34 5.01 -10.49
C TYR A 98 -2.39 5.66 -11.40
N LEU A 99 -2.43 7.00 -11.44
CA LEU A 99 -3.30 7.76 -12.35
C LEU A 99 -2.98 7.44 -13.81
N ALA A 100 -1.70 7.37 -14.17
CA ALA A 100 -1.28 6.99 -15.51
C ALA A 100 -1.71 5.56 -15.87
N ALA A 101 -1.65 4.61 -14.94
CA ALA A 101 -2.18 3.26 -15.16
C ALA A 101 -3.69 3.26 -15.41
N ALA A 102 -4.45 4.00 -14.60
CA ALA A 102 -5.89 4.13 -14.79
C ALA A 102 -6.24 4.78 -16.14
N ARG A 103 -5.50 5.84 -16.53
CA ARG A 103 -5.64 6.50 -17.84
C ARG A 103 -5.30 5.59 -19.02
N ARG A 104 -4.41 4.60 -18.83
CA ARG A 104 -4.17 3.54 -19.83
C ARG A 104 -5.28 2.49 -19.90
N GLY A 105 -6.24 2.51 -18.98
CA GLY A 105 -7.37 1.57 -18.94
C GLY A 105 -7.24 0.45 -17.90
N ALA A 106 -6.24 0.50 -17.02
CA ALA A 106 -6.12 -0.47 -15.93
C ALA A 106 -7.15 -0.16 -14.83
N ARG A 107 -7.60 -1.22 -14.15
CA ARG A 107 -8.37 -1.08 -12.91
C ARG A 107 -7.42 -0.80 -11.76
N VAL A 108 -7.60 0.34 -11.09
CA VAL A 108 -6.75 0.78 -9.98
C VAL A 108 -7.57 0.84 -8.69
N ARG A 109 -7.09 0.19 -7.63
CA ARG A 109 -7.71 0.23 -6.30
C ARG A 109 -6.67 0.57 -5.24
N ILE A 110 -6.92 1.63 -4.49
CA ILE A 110 -5.98 2.20 -3.51
C ILE A 110 -6.64 2.23 -2.14
N LEU A 111 -6.14 1.41 -1.21
CA LEU A 111 -6.59 1.38 0.17
C LEU A 111 -5.56 2.08 1.05
N LEU A 112 -6.00 3.16 1.72
CA LEU A 112 -5.19 3.91 2.66
C LEU A 112 -5.73 3.76 4.08
N ASP A 113 -4.84 3.84 5.04
CA ASP A 113 -5.18 3.74 6.46
C ASP A 113 -6.11 4.88 6.94
N SER A 114 -7.03 4.55 7.86
CA SER A 114 -7.81 5.56 8.61
C SER A 114 -7.37 5.74 10.06
N PHE A 115 -6.59 4.82 10.64
CA PHE A 115 -6.31 4.81 12.08
C PHE A 115 -5.21 5.81 12.50
N PHE A 116 -4.13 5.87 11.73
CA PHE A 116 -2.99 6.77 11.89
C PHE A 116 -3.17 8.07 11.09
N ASP A 117 -4.30 8.23 10.39
CA ASP A 117 -4.61 9.41 9.59
C ASP A 117 -5.03 10.60 10.47
N ASP A 118 -4.46 11.78 10.19
CA ASP A 118 -4.92 13.03 10.79
C ASP A 118 -5.72 13.80 9.74
N PRO A 119 -7.07 13.84 9.81
CA PRO A 119 -7.90 14.48 8.78
C PRO A 119 -7.71 16.01 8.71
N HIS A 120 -7.11 16.65 9.71
CA HIS A 120 -6.82 18.08 9.68
C HIS A 120 -5.51 18.40 8.95
N ASN A 121 -4.68 17.38 8.68
CA ASN A 121 -3.49 17.54 7.87
C ASN A 121 -3.91 17.71 6.39
N PRO A 122 -3.50 18.78 5.71
CA PRO A 122 -3.81 18.98 4.29
C PRO A 122 -3.34 17.82 3.41
N ARG A 123 -2.31 17.07 3.83
CA ARG A 123 -1.78 15.89 3.12
C ARG A 123 -2.24 14.55 3.72
N SER A 124 -3.35 14.55 4.45
CA SER A 124 -3.98 13.34 5.01
C SER A 124 -4.34 12.31 3.93
N ASN A 125 -4.54 11.06 4.35
CA ASN A 125 -5.07 10.03 3.47
C ASN A 125 -6.47 10.40 2.99
N LEU A 126 -7.29 11.05 3.83
CA LEU A 126 -8.60 11.57 3.42
C LEU A 126 -8.48 12.57 2.25
N ALA A 127 -7.56 13.53 2.33
CA ALA A 127 -7.31 14.49 1.24
C ALA A 127 -6.81 13.78 -0.02
N THR A 128 -5.93 12.79 0.11
CA THR A 128 -5.44 11.99 -1.02
C THR A 128 -6.55 11.18 -1.69
N ILE A 129 -7.44 10.57 -0.91
CA ILE A 129 -8.59 9.83 -1.42
C ILE A 129 -9.53 10.75 -2.20
N ALA A 130 -9.85 11.92 -1.64
CA ALA A 130 -10.69 12.91 -2.31
C ALA A 130 -10.08 13.37 -3.64
N TYR A 131 -8.77 13.67 -3.65
CA TYR A 131 -8.03 14.03 -4.86
C TYR A 131 -8.12 12.96 -5.96
N LEU A 132 -7.83 11.70 -5.62
CA LEU A 132 -7.81 10.60 -6.57
C LEU A 132 -9.20 10.30 -7.13
N ASN A 133 -10.23 10.25 -6.28
CA ASN A 133 -11.59 9.93 -6.70
C ASN A 133 -12.22 11.08 -7.51
N GLU A 134 -11.90 12.34 -7.22
CA GLU A 134 -12.36 13.47 -8.03
C GLU A 134 -11.75 13.42 -9.45
N ILE A 135 -10.47 13.10 -9.57
CA ILE A 135 -9.85 12.87 -10.89
C ILE A 135 -10.51 11.69 -11.61
N ALA A 136 -10.71 10.56 -10.91
CA ALA A 136 -11.34 9.38 -11.49
C ALA A 136 -12.76 9.69 -12.02
N ARG A 137 -13.54 10.44 -11.24
CA ARG A 137 -14.89 10.89 -11.62
C ARG A 137 -14.86 11.83 -12.82
N ARG A 138 -13.97 12.81 -12.81
CA ARG A 138 -13.82 13.81 -13.89
C ARG A 138 -13.37 13.18 -15.22
N GLU A 139 -12.47 12.22 -15.16
CA GLU A 139 -11.85 11.60 -16.33
C GLU A 139 -12.49 10.26 -16.74
N GLY A 140 -13.44 9.74 -15.95
CA GLY A 140 -14.10 8.46 -16.22
C GLY A 140 -13.20 7.25 -16.06
N LEU A 141 -12.27 7.29 -15.09
CA LEU A 141 -11.26 6.24 -14.87
C LEU A 141 -11.84 5.10 -14.02
N ASP A 142 -11.42 3.85 -14.28
CA ASP A 142 -11.64 2.72 -13.35
C ASP A 142 -10.64 2.77 -12.18
N LEU A 143 -10.64 3.89 -11.46
CA LEU A 143 -9.84 4.14 -10.27
C LEU A 143 -10.77 4.41 -9.10
N GLU A 144 -10.49 3.78 -7.97
CA GLU A 144 -11.16 4.06 -6.70
C GLU A 144 -10.13 4.03 -5.57
N ALA A 145 -10.19 5.02 -4.70
CA ALA A 145 -9.45 5.07 -3.45
C ALA A 145 -10.42 4.98 -2.26
N ARG A 146 -10.05 4.21 -1.23
CA ARG A 146 -10.83 4.04 0.01
C ARG A 146 -9.96 4.24 1.23
N ARG A 147 -10.62 4.60 2.34
CA ARG A 147 -10.02 4.67 3.68
C ARG A 147 -10.48 3.47 4.49
N GLY A 148 -9.59 2.82 5.23
CA GLY A 148 -9.94 1.64 6.00
C GLY A 148 -9.08 1.41 7.24
N ASN A 149 -9.64 0.66 8.18
CA ASN A 149 -8.96 0.13 9.36
C ASN A 149 -9.40 -1.35 9.58
N PRO A 150 -9.03 -2.25 8.66
CA PRO A 150 -9.57 -3.62 8.62
C PRO A 150 -9.11 -4.50 9.79
N THR A 151 -8.04 -4.10 10.48
CA THR A 151 -7.44 -4.79 11.63
C THR A 151 -7.77 -4.13 12.97
N TYR A 152 -8.57 -3.06 12.95
CA TYR A 152 -8.90 -2.20 14.09
C TYR A 152 -7.71 -1.42 14.71
N LEU A 153 -6.47 -1.68 14.28
CA LEU A 153 -5.24 -1.01 14.74
C LEU A 153 -4.39 -0.48 13.58
N GLY A 154 -5.06 -0.21 12.46
CA GLY A 154 -4.53 0.45 11.28
C GLY A 154 -3.88 -0.48 10.26
N ILE A 155 -3.68 0.09 9.08
CA ILE A 155 -2.94 -0.50 7.98
C ILE A 155 -1.50 -0.01 8.08
N HIS A 156 -0.58 -0.91 8.41
CA HIS A 156 0.86 -0.63 8.33
C HIS A 156 1.52 -1.35 7.15
N ASN A 157 0.73 -1.81 6.18
CA ASN A 157 1.22 -2.42 4.95
C ASN A 157 1.92 -1.39 4.05
N LYS A 158 2.83 -1.86 3.20
CA LYS A 158 3.39 -1.12 2.08
C LYS A 158 3.47 -2.05 0.88
N MET A 159 2.33 -2.26 0.26
CA MET A 159 2.15 -3.24 -0.81
C MET A 159 1.64 -2.55 -2.08
N VAL A 160 2.22 -2.93 -3.21
CA VAL A 160 1.67 -2.66 -4.53
C VAL A 160 1.69 -3.95 -5.34
N LEU A 161 0.54 -4.32 -5.89
CA LEU A 161 0.37 -5.51 -6.71
C LEU A 161 -0.01 -5.08 -8.12
N VAL A 162 0.60 -5.70 -9.12
CA VAL A 162 0.27 -5.47 -10.53
C VAL A 162 -0.01 -6.81 -11.19
N GLU A 163 -1.19 -6.95 -11.80
CA GLU A 163 -1.42 -7.98 -12.80
C GLU A 163 -1.36 -7.33 -14.17
N SER A 164 -0.50 -7.85 -15.04
CA SER A 164 -0.39 -7.37 -16.41
C SER A 164 -0.05 -8.53 -17.34
N ASP A 165 -0.73 -8.60 -18.48
CA ASP A 165 -0.58 -9.69 -19.47
C ASP A 165 -0.71 -11.09 -18.85
N GLY A 166 -1.63 -11.25 -17.88
CA GLY A 166 -1.84 -12.50 -17.15
C GLY A 166 -0.71 -12.90 -16.19
N GLN A 167 0.24 -12.01 -15.92
CA GLN A 167 1.34 -12.20 -14.98
C GLN A 167 1.15 -11.34 -13.73
N GLY A 168 1.29 -11.96 -12.55
CA GLY A 168 1.25 -11.26 -11.28
C GLY A 168 2.63 -10.78 -10.81
N TRP A 169 2.67 -9.57 -10.30
CA TRP A 169 3.85 -8.93 -9.71
C TRP A 169 3.50 -8.41 -8.32
N VAL A 170 4.40 -8.62 -7.37
CA VAL A 170 4.28 -8.18 -5.99
C VAL A 170 5.40 -7.20 -5.71
N HIS A 171 5.11 -6.04 -5.11
CA HIS A 171 6.06 -5.10 -4.53
C HIS A 171 5.70 -4.93 -3.05
N VAL A 172 6.53 -5.43 -2.14
CA VAL A 172 6.29 -5.37 -0.69
C VAL A 172 7.56 -4.99 0.05
N GLY A 173 7.45 -4.18 1.10
CA GLY A 173 8.61 -3.73 1.85
C GLY A 173 8.31 -2.67 2.90
N SER A 174 9.24 -1.75 3.09
CA SER A 174 9.16 -0.68 4.07
C SER A 174 8.83 0.70 3.48
N ILE A 175 8.91 0.84 2.15
CA ILE A 175 8.75 2.13 1.44
C ILE A 175 7.30 2.62 1.52
N ASN A 176 7.08 3.70 2.30
CA ASN A 176 5.80 4.41 2.37
C ASN A 176 5.62 5.40 1.20
N GLY A 177 4.43 5.99 1.08
CA GLY A 177 4.08 6.96 0.03
C GLY A 177 4.58 8.40 0.20
N SER A 178 5.60 8.63 1.05
CA SER A 178 6.15 9.98 1.30
C SER A 178 7.43 10.24 0.52
N GLU A 179 7.69 11.52 0.28
CA GLU A 179 8.97 11.98 -0.27
C GLU A 179 10.15 11.55 0.60
N GLY A 180 10.02 11.63 1.93
CA GLY A 180 11.06 11.18 2.87
C GLY A 180 11.39 9.70 2.70
N SER A 181 10.37 8.83 2.59
CA SER A 181 10.58 7.40 2.38
C SER A 181 11.22 7.11 1.01
N ALA A 182 11.01 7.97 0.01
CA ALA A 182 11.60 7.82 -1.31
C ALA A 182 13.02 8.42 -1.45
N LYS A 183 13.28 9.58 -0.84
CA LYS A 183 14.49 10.39 -1.09
C LYS A 183 15.45 10.51 0.10
N VAL A 184 15.04 10.12 1.30
CA VAL A 184 15.82 10.36 2.54
C VAL A 184 16.05 9.06 3.32
N ASN A 185 15.00 8.32 3.62
CA ASN A 185 15.07 7.14 4.48
C ASN A 185 15.83 6.00 3.79
N ARG A 186 16.46 5.15 4.61
CA ARG A 186 16.94 3.83 4.17
C ARG A 186 15.78 2.86 4.15
N GLU A 187 15.23 2.61 2.96
CA GLU A 187 14.11 1.69 2.78
C GLU A 187 14.46 0.58 1.80
N LEU A 188 13.73 -0.53 1.87
CA LEU A 188 13.79 -1.64 0.93
C LEU A 188 12.41 -2.14 0.53
N ALA A 189 12.29 -2.65 -0.70
CA ALA A 189 11.18 -3.47 -1.12
C ALA A 189 11.66 -4.61 -2.02
N LEU A 190 10.95 -5.72 -1.98
CA LEU A 190 11.13 -6.85 -2.90
C LEU A 190 10.04 -6.79 -3.96
N GLN A 191 10.48 -6.80 -5.21
CA GLN A 191 9.62 -6.98 -6.36
C GLN A 191 9.78 -8.38 -6.90
N VAL A 192 8.71 -9.14 -7.00
CA VAL A 192 8.75 -10.53 -7.46
C VAL A 192 7.66 -10.78 -8.49
N ARG A 193 8.05 -11.32 -9.65
CA ARG A 193 7.08 -11.86 -10.62
C ARG A 193 6.64 -13.26 -10.15
N SER A 194 5.43 -13.34 -9.61
CA SER A 194 4.81 -14.59 -9.14
C SER A 194 3.29 -14.42 -9.08
N THR A 195 2.58 -15.05 -10.03
CA THR A 195 1.11 -15.06 -10.05
C THR A 195 0.52 -15.72 -8.80
N VAL A 196 1.21 -16.70 -8.20
CA VAL A 196 0.78 -17.36 -6.96
C VAL A 196 0.87 -16.39 -5.78
N ALA A 197 2.00 -15.68 -5.63
CA ALA A 197 2.15 -14.68 -4.55
C ALA A 197 1.21 -13.48 -4.74
N TYR A 198 1.05 -13.01 -5.99
CA TYR A 198 0.07 -11.98 -6.34
C TYR A 198 -1.34 -12.41 -5.92
N GLY A 199 -1.79 -13.61 -6.29
CA GLY A 199 -3.14 -14.08 -5.98
C GLY A 199 -3.40 -14.17 -4.48
N TRP A 200 -2.41 -14.63 -3.71
CA TRP A 200 -2.49 -14.69 -2.25
C TRP A 200 -2.64 -13.30 -1.61
N LEU A 201 -1.77 -12.36 -2.00
CA LEU A 201 -1.79 -11.00 -1.45
C LEU A 201 -2.98 -10.18 -1.98
N ALA A 202 -3.44 -10.44 -3.20
CA ALA A 202 -4.66 -9.84 -3.73
C ALA A 202 -5.89 -10.32 -2.96
N ALA A 203 -5.93 -11.59 -2.53
CA ALA A 203 -7.01 -12.09 -1.67
C ALA A 203 -7.04 -11.38 -0.31
N MET A 204 -5.87 -11.07 0.29
CA MET A 204 -5.76 -10.24 1.48
C MET A 204 -6.29 -8.82 1.21
N PHE A 205 -5.77 -8.16 0.18
CA PHE A 205 -6.22 -6.84 -0.25
C PHE A 205 -7.74 -6.76 -0.41
N TRP A 206 -8.36 -7.72 -1.08
CA TRP A 206 -9.81 -7.67 -1.34
C TRP A 206 -10.66 -7.89 -0.08
N GLN A 207 -10.15 -8.61 0.92
CA GLN A 207 -10.83 -8.72 2.21
C GLN A 207 -10.79 -7.39 2.97
N ASP A 208 -9.63 -6.75 2.98
CA ASP A 208 -9.42 -5.45 3.63
C ASP A 208 -10.20 -4.34 2.91
N TRP A 209 -10.22 -4.39 1.58
CA TRP A 209 -11.01 -3.51 0.71
C TRP A 209 -12.52 -3.61 0.97
N ALA A 210 -13.02 -4.82 1.20
CA ALA A 210 -14.44 -5.07 1.47
C ALA A 210 -14.87 -4.57 2.86
N ALA A 211 -13.94 -4.50 3.81
CA ALA A 211 -14.15 -3.95 5.15
C ALA A 211 -14.02 -2.42 5.19
N ALA A 212 -13.39 -1.81 4.19
CA ALA A 212 -13.18 -0.38 4.09
C ALA A 212 -14.45 0.38 3.70
N GLU A 213 -14.55 1.63 4.16
CA GLU A 213 -15.67 2.51 3.84
C GLU A 213 -15.67 2.83 2.34
N PRO A 214 -16.79 2.61 1.62
CA PRO A 214 -16.92 3.09 0.25
C PRO A 214 -16.76 4.61 0.21
N TRP A 215 -16.11 5.13 -0.83
CA TRP A 215 -16.07 6.57 -1.01
C TRP A 215 -17.45 7.09 -1.43
N LEU A 216 -17.94 8.07 -0.68
CA LEU A 216 -19.15 8.82 -0.99
C LEU A 216 -18.73 10.27 -1.24
N PRO A 217 -18.94 10.83 -2.45
CA PRO A 217 -18.77 12.26 -2.64
C PRO A 217 -19.75 13.03 -1.75
N GLU A 218 -19.27 14.08 -1.09
CA GLU A 218 -20.14 15.10 -0.48
C GLU A 218 -20.91 15.90 -1.54
#